data_AF-U3L213-F1
#
_entry.id   AF-U3L213-F1
#
_cell.length_a   1.000
_cell.length_b   1.000
_cell.length_c   1.000
_cell.angle_alpha   90.00
_cell.angle_beta   90.00
_cell.angle_gamma   90.00
#
_symmetry.space_group_name_H-M   'P 1'
#
loop_
_entity.id
_entity.type
_entity.pdbx_description
1 polymer ?
#
loop_
_entity_poly.entity_id
_entity_poly.type
_entity_poly.pdbx_seq_one_letter_code
_entity_poly.pdbx_strand_id
1 'polypeptide(L)'
;IAAPVIEFLEEWGLESLEEHSHSFAPSTKIFVNGVWIGVHRDPANLVKTLKKLRRKDDISPEISVVRDIREKELRVYTDAGRVCRPLFIVENQHLILQKKHVRWLNNGLNDEGEEFKWDRLIKGGIIELLDAEEEETVMISMTPEDLENSRLQRTGVEPQINDSDFDPAARLKASTHAHTWTHCEIHPSMILGICASIIPFP
;
A
#
# COMPACT_ATOMS: atom_id res chain seq x y z
N ILE A 1 -21.59 5.39 -4.09
CA ILE A 1 -20.24 4.76 -4.05
C ILE A 1 -20.01 4.03 -2.72
N ALA A 2 -20.49 4.54 -1.58
CA ALA A 2 -20.34 3.83 -0.30
C ALA A 2 -21.24 2.59 -0.10
N ALA A 3 -22.40 2.49 -0.76
CA ALA A 3 -23.36 1.40 -0.52
C ALA A 3 -22.78 -0.01 -0.71
N PRO A 4 -22.03 -0.33 -1.79
CA PRO A 4 -21.40 -1.66 -1.94
C PRO A 4 -20.40 -2.00 -0.84
N VAL A 5 -19.72 -0.99 -0.30
CA VAL A 5 -18.75 -1.18 0.79
C VAL A 5 -19.47 -1.49 2.10
N ILE A 6 -20.60 -0.81 2.37
CA ILE A 6 -21.41 -1.05 3.57
C ILE A 6 -22.05 -2.44 3.50
N GLU A 7 -22.67 -2.80 2.37
CA GLU A 7 -23.24 -4.13 2.15
C GLU A 7 -22.18 -5.23 2.38
N PHE A 8 -20.98 -5.03 1.83
CA PHE A 8 -19.86 -5.95 2.05
C PHE A 8 -19.48 -6.07 3.55
N LEU A 9 -19.43 -4.94 4.28
CA LEU A 9 -19.11 -4.95 5.71
C LEU A 9 -20.18 -5.71 6.51
N GLU A 10 -21.46 -5.51 6.21
CA GLU A 10 -22.58 -6.22 6.84
C GLU A 10 -22.51 -7.73 6.58
N GLU A 11 -22.25 -8.15 5.34
CA GLU A 11 -22.07 -9.57 4.97
C GLU A 11 -20.86 -10.21 5.68
N TRP A 12 -19.82 -9.42 5.98
CA TRP A 12 -18.58 -9.87 6.61
C TRP A 12 -18.56 -9.70 8.13
N GLY A 13 -19.71 -9.76 8.78
CA GLY A 13 -19.79 -9.89 10.24
C GLY A 13 -19.58 -8.59 11.01
N LEU A 14 -19.93 -7.45 10.38
CA LEU A 14 -20.15 -6.20 11.10
C LEU A 14 -21.32 -6.36 12.08
N GLU A 15 -21.08 -6.11 13.36
CA GLU A 15 -22.13 -6.09 14.39
C GLU A 15 -22.67 -4.67 14.52
N SER A 16 -24.00 -4.54 14.53
CA SER A 16 -24.64 -3.24 14.76
C SER A 16 -24.37 -2.75 16.19
N LEU A 17 -24.37 -1.43 16.36
CA LEU A 17 -24.25 -0.76 17.66
C LEU A 17 -25.27 -1.26 18.69
N GLU A 18 -26.48 -1.56 18.24
CA GLU A 18 -27.57 -2.04 19.10
C GLU A 18 -27.29 -3.45 19.62
N GLU A 19 -26.77 -4.32 18.75
CA GLU A 19 -26.46 -5.72 19.03
C GLU A 19 -25.25 -5.87 19.94
N HIS A 20 -24.28 -4.95 19.86
CA HIS A 20 -23.04 -5.03 20.63
C HIS A 20 -23.15 -4.50 22.07
N SER A 21 -24.24 -3.81 22.42
CA SER A 21 -24.43 -3.15 23.73
C SER A 21 -24.28 -4.08 24.95
N HIS A 22 -24.35 -5.40 24.76
CA HIS A 22 -24.26 -6.41 25.81
C HIS A 22 -23.01 -7.31 25.75
N SER A 23 -22.09 -7.06 24.81
CA SER A 23 -20.89 -7.88 24.63
C SER A 23 -19.66 -7.26 25.31
N PHE A 24 -18.92 -8.07 26.08
CA PHE A 24 -17.65 -7.68 26.71
C PHE A 24 -16.42 -8.04 25.85
N ALA A 25 -16.63 -8.65 24.67
CA ALA A 25 -15.53 -9.06 23.82
C ALA A 25 -14.83 -7.84 23.21
N PRO A 26 -13.48 -7.81 23.16
CA PRO A 26 -12.76 -6.71 22.53
C PRO A 26 -13.13 -6.63 21.05
N SER A 27 -13.68 -5.48 20.65
CA SER A 27 -14.10 -5.19 19.29
C SER A 27 -13.40 -3.91 18.78
N THR A 28 -13.41 -3.72 17.47
CA THR A 28 -12.85 -2.54 16.78
C THR A 28 -13.99 -1.77 16.13
N LYS A 29 -14.02 -0.45 16.34
CA LYS A 29 -15.04 0.43 15.78
C LYS A 29 -14.82 0.60 14.27
N ILE A 30 -15.87 0.48 13.48
CA ILE A 30 -15.81 0.60 12.02
C ILE A 30 -16.49 1.89 11.58
N PHE A 31 -15.73 2.77 10.94
CA PHE A 31 -16.20 4.04 10.41
C PHE A 31 -16.16 4.02 8.88
N VAL A 32 -17.22 4.53 8.25
CA VAL A 32 -17.27 4.75 6.80
C VAL A 32 -17.57 6.23 6.56
N ASN A 33 -16.65 6.95 5.92
CA ASN A 33 -16.73 8.40 5.71
C ASN A 33 -17.04 9.19 7.00
N GLY A 34 -16.42 8.79 8.12
CA GLY A 34 -16.62 9.40 9.44
C GLY A 34 -17.89 8.97 10.19
N VAL A 35 -18.79 8.19 9.57
CA VAL A 35 -19.98 7.65 10.24
C VAL A 35 -19.63 6.33 10.91
N TRP A 36 -19.91 6.19 12.20
CA TRP A 36 -19.75 4.93 12.92
C TRP A 36 -20.87 3.97 12.53
N ILE A 37 -20.54 2.92 11.77
CA ILE A 37 -21.54 1.96 11.25
C ILE A 37 -21.71 0.78 12.22
N GLY A 38 -20.65 0.34 12.88
CA GLY A 38 -20.72 -0.80 13.79
C GLY A 38 -19.38 -1.18 14.38
N VAL A 39 -19.27 -2.41 14.85
CA VAL A 39 -18.02 -2.96 15.39
C VAL A 39 -17.70 -4.32 14.77
N HIS A 40 -16.43 -4.68 14.75
CA HIS A 40 -15.96 -5.96 14.25
C HIS A 40 -14.94 -6.59 15.20
N ARG A 41 -15.01 -7.92 15.38
CA ARG A 41 -14.14 -8.67 16.32
C ARG A 41 -12.76 -8.99 15.74
N ASP A 42 -12.67 -9.21 14.43
CA ASP A 42 -11.43 -9.52 13.71
C ASP A 42 -11.10 -8.47 12.63
N PRO A 43 -10.71 -7.24 13.01
CA PRO A 43 -10.41 -6.18 12.04
C PRO A 43 -9.19 -6.50 11.17
N ALA A 44 -8.30 -7.40 11.60
CA ALA A 44 -7.08 -7.72 10.86
C ALA A 44 -7.41 -8.50 9.59
N ASN A 45 -8.27 -9.52 9.70
CA ASN A 45 -8.74 -10.24 8.52
C ASN A 45 -9.62 -9.36 7.63
N LEU A 46 -10.47 -8.51 8.22
CA LEU A 46 -11.31 -7.58 7.45
C LEU A 46 -10.48 -6.63 6.57
N VAL A 47 -9.45 -6.00 7.12
CA VAL A 47 -8.52 -5.14 6.36
C VAL A 47 -7.84 -5.90 5.24
N LYS A 48 -7.36 -7.12 5.53
CA LYS A 48 -6.71 -7.98 4.53
C LYS A 48 -7.65 -8.29 3.37
N THR A 49 -8.91 -8.60 3.67
CA THR A 49 -9.93 -8.89 2.64
C THR A 49 -10.27 -7.64 1.84
N LEU A 50 -10.51 -6.49 2.48
CA LEU A 50 -10.77 -5.22 1.80
C LEU A 50 -9.64 -4.82 0.84
N LYS A 51 -8.38 -4.88 1.30
CA LYS A 51 -7.23 -4.60 0.45
C LYS A 51 -7.10 -5.60 -0.71
N LYS A 52 -7.44 -6.87 -0.49
CA LYS A 52 -7.45 -7.88 -1.55
C LYS A 52 -8.51 -7.62 -2.61
N LEU A 53 -9.71 -7.20 -2.22
CA LEU A 53 -10.78 -6.81 -3.15
C LEU A 53 -10.37 -5.56 -3.95
N ARG A 54 -9.74 -4.58 -3.28
CA ARG A 54 -9.21 -3.37 -3.92
C ARG A 54 -8.20 -3.70 -5.01
N ARG A 55 -7.26 -4.61 -4.71
CA ARG A 55 -6.21 -5.06 -5.64
C ARG A 55 -6.72 -5.93 -6.80
N LYS A 56 -7.98 -6.34 -6.77
CA LYS A 56 -8.64 -7.13 -7.82
C LYS A 56 -9.63 -6.35 -8.65
N ASP A 57 -9.80 -5.05 -8.39
CA ASP A 57 -10.82 -4.20 -9.00
C ASP A 57 -12.27 -4.60 -8.62
N ASP A 58 -12.46 -5.38 -7.54
CA ASP A 58 -13.80 -5.72 -7.02
C ASP A 58 -14.41 -4.53 -6.26
N ILE A 59 -13.55 -3.69 -5.66
CA ILE A 59 -13.91 -2.37 -5.11
C ILE A 59 -12.97 -1.32 -5.71
N SER A 60 -13.43 -0.06 -5.75
CA SER A 60 -12.67 1.04 -6.36
C SER A 60 -11.25 1.15 -5.76
N PRO A 61 -10.19 1.24 -6.59
CA PRO A 61 -8.81 1.45 -6.14
C PRO A 61 -8.58 2.69 -5.30
N GLU A 62 -9.48 3.67 -5.37
CA GLU A 62 -9.40 4.95 -4.65
C GLU A 62 -9.95 4.87 -3.21
N ILE A 63 -10.58 3.75 -2.85
CA ILE A 63 -11.10 3.54 -1.50
C ILE A 63 -9.90 3.36 -0.55
N SER A 64 -9.89 4.13 0.53
CA SER A 64 -8.85 4.07 1.56
C SER A 64 -9.34 3.27 2.76
N VAL A 65 -8.45 2.46 3.33
CA VAL A 65 -8.70 1.52 4.43
C VAL A 65 -7.59 1.69 5.47
N VAL A 66 -7.91 2.45 6.52
CA VAL A 66 -6.97 2.85 7.58
C VAL A 66 -7.33 2.13 8.88
N ARG A 67 -6.41 1.30 9.40
CA ARG A 67 -6.59 0.63 10.69
C ARG A 67 -5.71 1.26 11.75
N ASP A 68 -6.33 1.97 12.67
CA ASP A 68 -5.69 2.45 13.89
C ASP A 68 -5.75 1.37 14.98
N ILE A 69 -4.60 0.72 15.22
CA ILE A 69 -4.46 -0.34 16.21
C ILE A 69 -4.57 0.21 17.63
N ARG A 70 -4.12 1.44 17.87
CA ARG A 70 -4.07 2.04 19.21
C ARG A 70 -5.45 2.48 19.65
N GLU A 71 -6.18 3.16 18.78
CA GLU A 71 -7.53 3.65 19.05
C GLU A 71 -8.62 2.58 18.82
N LYS A 72 -8.23 1.41 18.29
CA LYS A 72 -9.13 0.31 17.91
C LYS A 72 -10.21 0.81 16.96
N GLU A 73 -9.79 1.46 15.88
CA GLU A 73 -10.66 1.96 14.83
C GLU A 73 -10.21 1.46 13.46
N LEU A 74 -11.18 1.09 12.63
CA LEU A 74 -11.00 0.90 11.20
C LEU A 74 -11.82 1.98 10.50
N ARG A 75 -11.15 2.83 9.72
CA ARG A 75 -11.78 3.91 8.96
C ARG A 75 -11.69 3.58 7.48
N VAL A 76 -12.81 3.70 6.78
CA VAL A 76 -12.91 3.49 5.35
C VAL A 76 -13.41 4.77 4.69
N TYR A 77 -12.66 5.27 3.72
CA TYR A 77 -13.00 6.49 2.99
C TYR A 77 -13.30 6.18 1.53
N THR A 78 -14.44 6.69 1.07
CA THR A 78 -14.98 6.51 -0.28
C THR A 78 -15.36 7.84 -0.91
N ASP A 79 -15.06 8.94 -0.22
CA ASP A 79 -15.25 10.31 -0.67
C ASP A 79 -14.19 10.72 -1.70
N ALA A 80 -14.53 11.75 -2.47
CA ALA A 80 -13.66 12.33 -3.48
C ALA A 80 -12.83 13.49 -2.89
N GLY A 81 -11.75 13.86 -3.59
CA GLY A 81 -10.89 15.00 -3.21
C GLY A 81 -9.65 14.62 -2.40
N ARG A 82 -9.50 13.34 -2.04
CA ARG A 82 -8.26 12.82 -1.45
C ARG A 82 -7.15 12.76 -2.50
N VAL A 83 -5.94 13.12 -2.08
CA VAL A 83 -4.74 13.02 -2.92
C VAL A 83 -4.17 11.61 -2.75
N CYS A 84 -3.98 10.93 -3.88
CA CYS A 84 -3.43 9.58 -3.91
C CYS A 84 -2.03 9.56 -4.52
N ARG A 85 -1.17 8.71 -3.98
CA ARG A 85 0.18 8.43 -4.46
C ARG A 85 0.28 6.96 -4.88
N PRO A 86 0.67 6.68 -6.14
CA PRO A 86 0.87 5.31 -6.60
C PRO A 86 2.20 4.75 -6.09
N LEU A 87 2.16 3.56 -5.47
CA LEU A 87 3.35 2.84 -4.99
C LEU A 87 3.33 1.39 -5.48
N PHE A 88 4.52 0.77 -5.57
CA PHE A 88 4.60 -0.66 -5.83
C PHE A 88 4.25 -1.45 -4.59
N ILE A 89 3.44 -2.50 -4.75
CA ILE A 89 3.13 -3.42 -3.66
C ILE A 89 4.34 -4.33 -3.39
N VAL A 90 4.67 -4.49 -2.11
CA VAL A 90 5.71 -5.41 -1.63
C VAL A 90 5.05 -6.54 -0.84
N GLU A 91 5.38 -7.78 -1.19
CA GLU A 91 5.01 -8.96 -0.42
C GLU A 91 6.24 -9.79 -0.12
N ASN A 92 6.40 -10.21 1.14
CA ASN A 92 7.55 -10.99 1.60
C ASN A 92 8.91 -10.36 1.22
N GLN A 93 9.04 -9.03 1.34
CA GLN A 93 10.22 -8.27 0.92
C GLN A 93 10.57 -8.37 -0.58
N HIS A 94 9.60 -8.72 -1.44
CA HIS A 94 9.75 -8.73 -2.89
C HIS A 94 8.70 -7.83 -3.53
N LEU A 95 9.08 -7.14 -4.60
CA LEU A 95 8.13 -6.43 -5.44
C LEU A 95 7.19 -7.42 -6.13
N ILE A 96 5.89 -7.10 -6.15
CA ILE A 96 4.94 -7.80 -7.02
C ILE A 96 5.25 -7.51 -8.51
N LEU A 97 5.82 -6.33 -8.80
CA LEU A 97 6.32 -5.99 -10.12
C LEU A 97 7.45 -6.95 -10.53
N GLN A 98 7.29 -7.60 -11.68
CA GLN A 98 8.28 -8.51 -12.27
C GLN A 98 8.71 -7.99 -13.64
N LYS A 99 9.89 -8.43 -14.12
CA LYS A 99 10.40 -8.09 -15.45
C LYS A 99 9.42 -8.40 -16.59
N LYS A 100 8.56 -9.42 -16.43
CA LYS A 100 7.51 -9.74 -17.41
C LYS A 100 6.49 -8.61 -17.56
N HIS A 101 6.07 -7.98 -16.45
CA HIS A 101 5.11 -6.86 -16.47
C HIS A 101 5.70 -5.65 -17.19
N VAL A 102 7.00 -5.39 -17.01
CA VAL A 102 7.70 -4.32 -17.72
C VAL A 102 7.75 -4.59 -19.23
N ARG A 103 8.01 -5.84 -19.63
CA ARG A 103 7.96 -6.23 -21.06
C ARG A 103 6.56 -6.05 -21.64
N TRP A 104 5.51 -6.47 -20.91
CA TRP A 104 4.13 -6.28 -21.35
C TRP A 104 3.77 -4.80 -21.50
N LEU A 105 4.19 -3.96 -20.56
CA LEU A 105 3.96 -2.51 -20.63
C LEU A 105 4.65 -1.87 -21.84
N ASN A 106 5.89 -2.27 -22.14
CA ASN A 106 6.62 -1.77 -23.31
C ASN A 106 6.00 -2.21 -24.64
N ASN A 107 5.49 -3.44 -24.70
CA ASN A 107 4.83 -3.98 -25.89
C ASN A 107 3.36 -3.52 -26.00
N GLY A 108 2.77 -3.02 -24.92
CA GLY A 108 1.35 -2.69 -24.79
C GLY A 108 0.42 -3.89 -24.70
N LEU A 109 0.95 -5.11 -24.68
CA LEU A 109 0.19 -6.37 -24.71
C LEU A 109 0.78 -7.38 -23.72
N ASN A 110 -0.08 -8.18 -23.09
CA ASN A 110 0.33 -9.34 -22.29
C ASN A 110 0.60 -10.58 -23.18
N ASP A 111 1.01 -11.69 -22.56
CA ASP A 111 1.29 -12.94 -23.28
C ASP A 111 0.05 -13.56 -23.96
N GLU A 112 -1.15 -13.12 -23.56
CA GLU A 112 -2.45 -13.56 -24.09
C GLU A 112 -2.95 -12.65 -25.23
N GLY A 113 -2.20 -11.59 -25.56
CA GLY A 113 -2.58 -10.61 -26.59
C GLY A 113 -3.60 -9.56 -26.12
N GLU A 114 -3.84 -9.45 -24.81
CA GLU A 114 -4.69 -8.42 -24.23
C GLU A 114 -3.90 -7.14 -23.95
N GLU A 115 -4.59 -6.00 -24.02
CA GLU A 115 -3.98 -4.69 -23.74
C GLU A 115 -3.48 -4.58 -22.30
N PHE A 116 -2.20 -4.22 -22.17
CA PHE A 116 -1.52 -4.06 -20.89
C PHE A 116 -0.95 -2.64 -20.73
N LYS A 117 -1.72 -1.79 -20.05
CA LYS A 117 -1.40 -0.38 -19.75
C LYS A 117 -1.40 -0.13 -18.24
N TRP A 118 -1.23 1.14 -17.85
CA TRP A 118 -1.26 1.60 -16.46
C TRP A 118 -2.46 1.05 -15.67
N ASP A 119 -3.66 1.08 -16.25
CA ASP A 119 -4.87 0.59 -15.57
C ASP A 119 -4.76 -0.89 -15.17
N ARG A 120 -4.07 -1.71 -15.97
CA ARG A 120 -3.81 -3.12 -15.64
C ARG A 120 -2.81 -3.30 -14.51
N LEU A 121 -1.89 -2.34 -14.29
CA LEU A 121 -0.99 -2.38 -13.13
C LEU A 121 -1.73 -2.15 -11.82
N ILE A 122 -2.71 -1.22 -11.82
CA ILE A 122 -3.56 -0.95 -10.66
C ILE A 122 -4.51 -2.14 -10.43
N LYS A 123 -5.31 -2.49 -11.45
CA LYS A 123 -6.32 -3.55 -11.37
C LYS A 123 -5.73 -4.95 -11.17
N GLY A 124 -4.47 -5.13 -11.57
CA GLY A 124 -3.71 -6.36 -11.36
C GLY A 124 -3.01 -6.45 -10.00
N GLY A 125 -3.19 -5.46 -9.11
CA GLY A 125 -2.59 -5.46 -7.78
C GLY A 125 -1.05 -5.39 -7.82
N ILE A 126 -0.48 -4.73 -8.82
CA ILE A 126 0.97 -4.47 -8.92
C ILE A 126 1.30 -3.10 -8.29
N ILE A 127 0.42 -2.13 -8.53
CA ILE A 127 0.48 -0.77 -7.98
C ILE A 127 -0.74 -0.56 -7.08
N GLU A 128 -0.53 0.09 -5.95
CA GLU A 128 -1.58 0.50 -5.01
C GLU A 128 -1.59 2.03 -4.91
N LEU A 129 -2.79 2.63 -4.95
CA LEU A 129 -2.98 4.05 -4.71
C LEU A 129 -3.16 4.24 -3.20
N LEU A 130 -2.24 4.95 -2.56
CA LEU A 130 -2.36 5.29 -1.14
C LEU A 130 -2.70 6.75 -0.98
N ASP A 131 -3.62 7.06 -0.08
CA ASP A 131 -3.82 8.43 0.37
C ASP A 131 -2.96 8.76 1.60
N ALA A 132 -2.96 10.03 1.98
CA ALA A 132 -2.16 10.52 3.10
C ALA A 132 -2.49 9.83 4.44
N GLU A 133 -3.74 9.41 4.67
CA GLU A 133 -4.10 8.71 5.91
C GLU A 133 -3.65 7.24 5.88
N GLU A 134 -3.69 6.56 4.73
CA GLU A 134 -3.13 5.22 4.59
C GLU A 134 -1.60 5.22 4.76
N GLU A 135 -0.92 6.27 4.27
CA GLU A 135 0.53 6.44 4.36
C GLU A 135 1.06 6.34 5.81
N GLU A 136 0.30 6.79 6.81
CA GLU A 136 0.65 6.71 8.24
C GLU A 136 0.71 5.27 8.79
N THR A 137 0.08 4.31 8.09
CA THR A 137 -0.02 2.91 8.55
C THR A 137 0.87 1.94 7.78
N VAL A 138 1.50 2.41 6.71
CA VAL A 138 2.34 1.59 5.83
C VAL A 138 3.82 1.86 6.06
N MET A 139 4.65 0.99 5.51
CA MET A 139 6.10 1.13 5.50
C MET A 139 6.60 1.07 4.06
N ILE A 140 7.23 2.15 3.60
CA ILE A 140 7.60 2.41 2.20
C ILE A 140 9.12 2.41 2.04
N SER A 141 9.66 1.50 1.24
CA SER A 141 11.07 1.51 0.87
C SER A 141 11.35 2.54 -0.23
N MET A 142 12.49 3.22 -0.19
CA MET A 142 12.82 4.26 -1.18
C MET A 142 13.33 3.68 -2.50
N THR A 143 14.00 2.53 -2.43
CA THR A 143 14.54 1.83 -3.59
C THR A 143 14.35 0.32 -3.47
N PRO A 144 14.31 -0.42 -4.60
CA PRO A 144 14.30 -1.88 -4.56
C PRO A 144 15.53 -2.49 -3.87
N GLU A 145 16.65 -1.78 -3.85
CA GLU A 145 17.87 -2.21 -3.14
C GLU A 145 17.64 -2.29 -1.62
N ASP A 146 16.80 -1.42 -1.06
CA ASP A 146 16.46 -1.46 0.37
C ASP A 146 15.71 -2.75 0.74
N LEU A 147 14.94 -3.31 -0.21
CA LEU A 147 14.29 -4.60 -0.05
C LEU A 147 15.31 -5.75 -0.04
N GLU A 148 16.29 -5.72 -0.95
CA GLU A 148 17.41 -6.67 -0.98
C GLU A 148 18.20 -6.63 0.33
N ASN A 149 18.61 -5.44 0.76
CA ASN A 149 19.37 -5.25 1.99
C ASN A 149 18.61 -5.78 3.21
N SER A 150 17.31 -5.54 3.29
CA SER A 150 16.46 -6.07 4.37
C SER A 150 16.40 -7.61 4.36
N ARG A 151 16.45 -8.26 3.18
CA ARG A 151 16.53 -9.73 3.06
C ARG A 151 17.87 -10.27 3.52
N LEU A 152 18.98 -9.66 3.09
CA LEU A 152 20.34 -10.06 3.48
C LEU A 152 20.56 -9.92 4.99
N GLN A 153 20.13 -8.81 5.57
CA GLN A 153 20.19 -8.60 7.03
C GLN A 153 19.41 -9.68 7.80
N ARG A 154 18.24 -10.11 7.29
CA ARG A 154 17.47 -11.21 7.88
C ARG A 154 18.24 -12.53 7.89
N THR A 155 19.11 -12.76 6.92
CA THR A 155 19.98 -13.94 6.87
C THR A 155 21.27 -13.79 7.68
N GLY A 156 21.46 -12.67 8.39
CA GLY A 156 22.66 -12.39 9.17
C GLY A 156 23.87 -11.96 8.32
N VAL A 157 23.64 -11.66 7.03
CA VAL A 157 24.67 -11.14 6.13
C VAL A 157 24.60 -9.61 6.19
N GLU A 158 25.65 -8.98 6.67
CA GLU A 158 25.74 -7.53 6.62
C GLU A 158 25.77 -7.07 5.15
N PRO A 159 24.95 -6.08 4.76
CA PRO A 159 24.98 -5.55 3.42
C PRO A 159 26.39 -5.00 3.14
N GLN A 160 26.97 -5.38 1.99
CA GLN A 160 28.26 -4.86 1.57
C GLN A 160 28.15 -3.34 1.45
N ILE A 161 28.74 -2.62 2.40
CA ILE A 161 29.09 -1.22 2.18
C ILE A 161 30.13 -1.29 1.07
N ASN A 162 29.84 -0.70 -0.09
CA ASN A 162 30.83 -0.60 -1.15
C ASN A 162 32.06 0.13 -0.59
N ASP A 163 33.09 -0.62 -0.20
CA ASP A 163 34.44 -0.15 0.12
C ASP A 163 35.17 0.32 -1.17
N SER A 164 34.43 0.89 -2.12
CA SER A 164 35.02 1.62 -3.23
C SER A 164 35.47 2.98 -2.71
N ASP A 165 36.70 3.38 -3.07
CA ASP A 165 37.34 4.68 -2.82
C ASP A 165 36.37 5.78 -2.37
N PHE A 166 36.64 6.39 -1.22
CA PHE A 166 35.85 7.48 -0.64
C PHE A 166 35.55 8.56 -1.70
N ASP A 167 34.35 8.49 -2.27
CA ASP A 167 33.82 9.48 -3.21
C ASP A 167 33.01 10.50 -2.40
N PRO A 168 33.47 11.75 -2.27
CA PRO A 168 32.73 12.80 -1.56
C PRO A 168 31.35 13.10 -2.17
N ALA A 169 31.13 12.72 -3.43
CA ALA A 169 29.85 12.85 -4.13
C ALA A 169 28.97 11.60 -4.02
N ALA A 170 29.45 10.53 -3.38
CA ALA A 170 28.64 9.34 -3.15
C ALA A 170 27.45 9.67 -2.26
N ARG A 171 26.28 9.20 -2.68
CA ARG A 171 25.03 9.36 -1.94
C ARG A 171 25.15 8.65 -0.59
N LEU A 172 25.07 9.42 0.50
CA LEU A 172 24.90 8.87 1.85
C LEU A 172 23.60 8.05 1.91
N LYS A 173 23.73 6.75 2.15
CA LYS A 173 22.59 5.85 2.40
C LYS A 173 22.49 5.60 3.89
N ALA A 174 21.31 5.86 4.46
CA ALA A 174 21.04 5.50 5.85
C ALA A 174 20.93 3.97 5.99
N SER A 175 21.39 3.41 7.12
CA SER A 175 21.15 2.00 7.41
C SER A 175 19.65 1.78 7.65
N THR A 176 19.01 0.99 6.80
CA THR A 176 17.61 0.61 6.97
C THR A 176 17.54 -0.65 7.83
N HIS A 177 16.92 -0.55 9.01
CA HIS A 177 16.66 -1.70 9.91
C HIS A 177 15.19 -2.13 9.89
N ALA A 178 14.48 -1.83 8.79
CA ALA A 178 13.09 -2.19 8.63
C ALA A 178 12.96 -3.65 8.16
N HIS A 179 12.08 -4.41 8.82
CA HIS A 179 11.84 -5.82 8.51
C HIS A 179 10.44 -6.09 7.93
N THR A 180 9.64 -5.05 7.71
CA THR A 180 8.21 -5.15 7.37
C THR A 180 7.81 -4.16 6.29
N TRP A 181 8.52 -4.19 5.16
CA TRP A 181 8.17 -3.34 4.02
C TRP A 181 6.83 -3.78 3.43
N THR A 182 5.96 -2.81 3.18
CA THR A 182 4.63 -3.05 2.59
C THR A 182 4.53 -2.51 1.16
N HIS A 183 5.27 -1.44 0.88
CA HIS A 183 5.29 -0.77 -0.40
C HIS A 183 6.72 -0.33 -0.73
N CYS A 184 6.94 -0.01 -2.00
CA CYS A 184 8.16 0.60 -2.48
C CYS A 184 7.82 1.81 -3.35
N GLU A 185 8.60 2.86 -3.20
CA GLU A 185 8.54 4.02 -4.07
C GLU A 185 8.76 3.63 -5.54
N ILE A 186 8.00 4.24 -6.45
CA ILE A 186 8.23 4.05 -7.89
C ILE A 186 9.57 4.68 -8.28
N HIS A 187 9.76 5.95 -7.91
CA HIS A 187 11.03 6.63 -8.01
C HIS A 187 11.05 7.88 -7.12
N PRO A 188 12.10 8.13 -6.30
CA PRO A 188 12.14 9.27 -5.37
C PRO A 188 11.98 10.65 -6.03
N SER A 189 12.34 10.81 -7.31
CA SER A 189 12.16 12.09 -8.02
C SER A 189 10.70 12.46 -8.29
N MET A 190 9.75 11.53 -8.14
CA MET A 190 8.32 11.80 -8.32
C MET A 190 7.74 12.69 -7.20
N ILE A 191 8.52 12.99 -6.17
CA ILE A 191 8.18 14.01 -5.16
C ILE A 191 8.26 15.44 -5.72
N LEU A 192 8.99 15.64 -6.82
CA LEU A 192 9.22 16.96 -7.40
C LEU A 192 7.99 17.42 -8.18
N GLY A 193 7.63 18.70 -7.99
CA GLY A 193 6.66 19.37 -8.84
C GLY A 193 7.22 19.66 -10.24
N ILE A 194 6.33 20.09 -11.14
CA ILE A 194 6.63 20.32 -12.58
C ILE A 194 7.82 21.28 -12.78
N CYS A 195 7.91 22.37 -12.02
CA CYS A 195 9.01 23.33 -12.16
C CYS A 195 10.32 22.83 -11.55
N ALA A 196 10.27 21.96 -10.55
CA ALA A 196 11.47 21.41 -9.94
C ALA A 196 12.07 20.26 -10.76
N SER A 197 11.24 19.52 -11.50
CA SER A 197 11.68 18.39 -12.33
C SER A 197 12.51 18.79 -13.56
N ILE A 198 12.55 20.08 -13.91
CA ILE A 198 13.37 20.63 -15.01
C ILE A 198 14.72 21.18 -14.53
N ILE A 199 14.99 21.18 -13.22
CA ILE A 199 16.26 21.65 -12.67
C ILE A 199 17.29 20.52 -12.80
N PRO A 200 18.45 20.74 -13.45
CA PRO A 200 19.51 19.73 -13.51
C PRO A 200 20.11 19.48 -12.12
N PHE A 201 20.23 18.21 -11.73
CA PHE A 201 20.73 17.78 -10.42
C PHE A 201 20.05 18.50 -9.24
N PRO A 202 18.70 18.38 -9.11
CA PRO A 202 17.94 19.04 -8.07
C PRO A 202 18.15 18.42 -6.69
#